data_AF-A0A946Z088-F1
#
_entry.id   AF-A0A946Z088-F1
#
_cell.length_a   1.000
_cell.length_b   1.000
_cell.length_c   1.000
_cell.angle_alpha   90.00
_cell.angle_beta   90.00
_cell.angle_gamma   90.00
#
_symmetry.space_group_name_H-M   'P 1'
#
loop_
_entity.id
_entity.type
_entity.pdbx_description
1 polymer ?
#
loop_
_entity_poly.entity_id
_entity_poly.type
_entity_poly.pdbx_seq_one_letter_code
_entity_poly.pdbx_strand_id
1 'polypeptide(L)'
;MTGCGSGDTPESRGEALVRDLGCVACHADTDTSLAPAWAGIAGTERSLADGTSVIAHAAYLRQAIVDPGAVIVEGWRPAMPNFYLADDEVDDIVAYLQSLGSDALVPTIDADEE
;
A
#
# COMPACT_ATOMS: atom_id res chain seq x y z
N MET A 1 -2.54 -4.15 -35.56
CA MET A 1 -3.24 -3.07 -34.83
C MET A 1 -2.75 -3.08 -33.41
N THR A 2 -1.78 -2.22 -33.10
CA THR A 2 -1.16 -2.09 -31.78
C THR A 2 -2.05 -1.23 -30.90
N GLY A 3 -2.67 -1.83 -29.89
CA GLY A 3 -3.47 -1.12 -28.90
C GLY A 3 -2.58 -0.58 -27.78
N CYS A 4 -2.37 0.73 -27.77
CA CYS A 4 -1.90 1.46 -26.59
C CYS A 4 -3.02 1.38 -25.54
N GLY A 5 -2.81 0.56 -24.50
CA GLY A 5 -3.75 0.44 -23.38
C GLY A 5 -3.72 1.71 -22.54
N SER A 6 -4.60 2.65 -22.85
CA SER A 6 -4.89 3.77 -21.96
C SER A 6 -5.62 3.26 -20.72
N GLY A 7 -4.91 3.17 -19.60
CA GLY A 7 -5.19 4.08 -18.49
C GLY A 7 -5.98 3.61 -17.26
N ASP A 8 -6.30 2.33 -17.08
CA ASP A 8 -7.03 1.84 -15.90
C ASP A 8 -6.36 0.61 -15.27
N THR A 9 -5.13 0.76 -14.76
CA THR A 9 -4.50 -0.30 -13.97
C THR A 9 -5.00 -0.28 -12.52
N PRO A 10 -4.97 -1.41 -11.79
CA PRO A 10 -5.30 -1.42 -10.36
C PRO A 10 -4.53 -0.37 -9.56
N GLU A 11 -3.26 -0.16 -9.88
CA GLU A 11 -2.39 0.84 -9.25
C GLU A 11 -2.89 2.25 -9.53
N SER A 12 -3.31 2.55 -10.77
CA SER A 12 -3.82 3.87 -11.15
C SER A 12 -5.17 4.17 -10.49
N ARG A 13 -6.04 3.15 -10.35
CA ARG A 13 -7.30 3.27 -9.61
C ARG A 13 -7.06 3.43 -8.12
N GLY A 14 -6.12 2.67 -7.55
CA GLY A 14 -5.70 2.80 -6.16
C GLY A 14 -5.13 4.18 -5.85
N GLU A 15 -4.30 4.73 -6.74
CA GLU A 15 -3.76 6.10 -6.61
C GLU A 15 -4.88 7.15 -6.57
N ALA A 16 -5.91 6.99 -7.41
CA ALA A 16 -7.07 7.87 -7.38
C ALA A 16 -7.86 7.72 -6.07
N LEU A 17 -8.13 6.48 -5.63
CA LEU A 17 -8.85 6.19 -4.39
C LEU A 17 -8.15 6.79 -3.16
N VAL A 18 -6.83 6.63 -3.02
CA VAL A 18 -6.11 7.18 -1.84
C VAL A 18 -6.13 8.71 -1.80
N ARG A 19 -6.26 9.37 -2.96
CA ARG A 19 -6.43 10.83 -3.04
C ARG A 19 -7.86 11.23 -2.70
N ASP A 20 -8.84 10.56 -3.28
CA ASP A 20 -10.27 10.87 -3.11
C ASP A 20 -10.76 10.59 -1.69
N LEU A 21 -10.26 9.53 -1.06
CA LEU A 21 -10.53 9.17 0.33
C LEU A 21 -9.73 10.02 1.34
N GLY A 22 -8.75 10.81 0.87
CA GLY A 22 -7.95 11.68 1.71
C GLY A 22 -6.85 10.98 2.51
N CYS A 23 -6.44 9.76 2.15
CA CYS A 23 -5.34 9.03 2.80
C CYS A 23 -4.04 9.85 2.84
N VAL A 24 -3.80 10.62 1.77
CA VAL A 24 -2.67 11.55 1.60
C VAL A 24 -2.60 12.68 2.64
N ALA A 25 -3.68 12.90 3.41
CA ALA A 25 -3.69 13.91 4.48
C ALA A 25 -2.88 13.46 5.71
N CYS A 26 -2.73 12.15 5.91
CA CYS A 26 -2.00 11.57 7.05
C CYS A 26 -0.76 10.80 6.59
N HIS A 27 -0.87 10.06 5.49
CA HIS A 27 0.21 9.28 4.90
C HIS A 27 0.95 10.07 3.83
N ALA A 28 2.28 9.97 3.88
CA ALA A 28 3.18 10.60 2.93
C ALA A 28 4.35 9.65 2.62
N ASP A 29 5.28 10.12 1.81
CA ASP A 29 6.51 9.38 1.49
C ASP A 29 7.48 9.29 2.67
N THR A 30 7.23 10.07 3.73
CA THR A 30 7.98 10.07 4.98
C THR A 30 7.06 9.95 6.18
N ASP A 31 7.60 9.48 7.30
CA ASP A 31 6.85 9.36 8.55
C ASP A 31 6.31 10.72 9.01
N THR A 32 5.06 10.74 9.45
CA THR A 32 4.40 11.90 10.03
C THR A 32 3.99 11.62 11.48
N SER A 33 3.63 12.67 12.22
CA SER A 33 3.09 12.52 13.57
C SER A 33 1.71 11.84 13.61
N LEU A 34 1.06 11.69 12.46
CA LEU A 34 -0.26 11.09 12.31
C LEU A 34 -0.20 9.66 11.79
N ALA A 35 0.72 9.36 10.87
CA ALA A 35 0.81 8.05 10.25
C ALA A 35 2.23 7.74 9.73
N PRO A 36 2.59 6.46 9.58
CA PRO A 36 3.88 6.06 9.01
C PRO A 36 3.94 6.30 7.50
N ALA A 37 5.16 6.34 6.97
CA ALA A 37 5.44 6.40 5.54
C ALA A 37 4.92 5.17 4.82
N TRP A 38 4.20 5.39 3.71
CA TRP A 38 3.76 4.31 2.82
C TRP A 38 4.74 4.06 1.67
N ALA A 39 5.70 4.96 1.45
CA ALA A 39 6.69 4.80 0.40
C ALA A 39 7.64 3.68 0.80
N GLY A 40 7.91 2.76 -0.12
CA GLY A 40 8.72 1.59 0.17
C GLY A 40 8.09 0.62 1.16
N ILE A 41 6.78 0.71 1.48
CA ILE A 41 6.20 -0.13 2.54
C ILE A 41 6.18 -1.61 2.17
N ALA A 42 5.89 -1.94 0.90
CA ALA A 42 5.69 -3.33 0.53
C ALA A 42 6.98 -4.15 0.68
N GLY A 43 6.88 -5.29 1.37
CA GLY A 43 8.01 -6.17 1.62
C GLY A 43 8.95 -5.72 2.74
N THR A 44 8.67 -4.61 3.43
CA THR A 44 9.46 -4.17 4.60
C THR A 44 8.92 -4.73 5.91
N GLU A 45 9.80 -4.93 6.87
CA GLU A 45 9.41 -5.28 8.24
C GLU A 45 8.83 -4.06 8.96
N ARG A 46 7.74 -4.28 9.71
CA ARG A 46 7.06 -3.28 10.53
C ARG A 46 6.90 -3.81 11.95
N SER A 47 7.43 -3.05 12.90
CA SER A 47 7.16 -3.26 14.32
C SER A 47 5.74 -2.80 14.65
N LEU A 48 4.99 -3.61 15.37
CA LEU A 48 3.64 -3.33 15.83
C LEU A 48 3.63 -2.91 17.29
N ALA A 49 2.58 -2.18 17.69
CA ALA A 49 2.40 -1.69 19.05
C ALA A 49 2.21 -2.80 20.09
N ASP A 50 1.94 -4.05 19.67
CA ASP A 50 1.87 -5.22 20.54
C ASP A 50 3.24 -5.87 20.81
N GLY A 51 4.32 -5.33 20.22
CA GLY A 51 5.69 -5.83 20.34
C GLY A 51 6.05 -6.93 19.35
N THR A 52 5.16 -7.26 18.41
CA THR A 52 5.45 -8.19 17.31
C THR A 52 5.98 -7.44 16.08
N SER A 53 6.56 -8.18 15.14
CA SER A 53 6.97 -7.66 13.82
C SER A 53 6.26 -8.43 12.71
N VAL A 54 5.85 -7.72 11.67
CA VAL A 54 5.19 -8.28 10.50
C VAL A 54 5.83 -7.74 9.23
N ILE A 55 5.95 -8.57 8.19
CA ILE A 55 6.36 -8.08 6.88
C ILE A 55 5.14 -7.54 6.15
N ALA A 56 5.22 -6.29 5.67
CA ALA A 56 4.15 -5.58 4.99
C ALA A 56 3.89 -6.13 3.57
N HIS A 57 3.37 -7.35 3.49
CA HIS A 57 2.85 -7.95 2.26
C HIS A 57 1.38 -7.57 2.03
N ALA A 58 0.81 -8.00 0.90
CA ALA A 58 -0.57 -7.74 0.52
C ALA A 58 -1.58 -8.01 1.65
N ALA A 59 -1.44 -9.12 2.38
CA ALA A 59 -2.34 -9.46 3.48
C ALA A 59 -2.30 -8.44 4.63
N TYR A 60 -1.11 -7.95 4.99
CA TYR A 60 -0.95 -6.90 5.99
C TYR A 60 -1.54 -5.57 5.50
N LEU A 61 -1.24 -5.17 4.26
CA LEU A 61 -1.76 -3.94 3.67
C LEU A 61 -3.29 -3.95 3.62
N ARG A 62 -3.87 -5.08 3.18
CA ARG A 62 -5.32 -5.29 3.17
C ARG A 62 -5.93 -5.17 4.56
N GLN A 63 -5.32 -5.83 5.55
CA GLN A 63 -5.81 -5.78 6.93
C GLN A 63 -5.71 -4.37 7.50
N ALA A 64 -4.63 -3.64 7.23
CA ALA A 64 -4.48 -2.25 7.68
C ALA A 64 -5.53 -1.30 7.09
N ILE A 65 -6.08 -1.59 5.91
CA ILE A 65 -7.13 -0.80 5.27
C ILE A 65 -8.52 -1.18 5.79
N VAL A 66 -8.80 -2.49 5.88
CA VAL A 66 -10.14 -3.02 6.25
C VAL A 66 -10.38 -2.95 7.76
N ASP A 67 -9.34 -3.20 8.55
CA ASP A 67 -9.36 -3.17 10.01
C ASP A 67 -8.10 -2.49 10.57
N PRO A 68 -8.00 -1.15 10.42
CA PRO A 68 -6.82 -0.38 10.87
C PRO A 68 -6.54 -0.50 12.37
N GLY A 69 -7.55 -0.84 13.17
CA GLY A 69 -7.41 -1.04 14.61
C GLY A 69 -6.73 -2.36 14.98
N ALA A 70 -6.73 -3.35 14.08
CA ALA A 70 -6.13 -4.65 14.34
C ALA A 70 -4.60 -4.67 14.16
N VAL A 71 -4.05 -3.74 13.37
CA VAL A 71 -2.60 -3.65 13.08
C VAL A 71 -2.10 -2.23 13.27
N ILE A 72 -1.66 -1.92 14.48
CA ILE A 72 -1.15 -0.60 14.84
C ILE A 72 0.38 -0.66 14.80
N VAL A 73 0.99 0.21 13.98
CA VAL A 73 2.46 0.34 13.92
C VAL A 73 2.99 0.97 15.21
N GLU A 74 4.11 0.44 15.71
CA GLU A 74 4.78 0.94 16.92
C GLU A 74 5.04 2.45 16.83
N GLY A 75 4.61 3.21 17.85
CA GLY A 75 4.80 4.66 17.90
C GLY A 75 3.64 5.50 17.36
N TRP A 76 2.65 4.89 16.71
CA TRP A 76 1.44 5.57 16.24
C TRP A 76 0.20 5.26 17.08
N ARG A 77 -0.77 6.20 17.06
CA ARG A 77 -2.07 6.01 17.69
C ARG A 77 -3.05 5.41 16.67
N PRO A 78 -4.08 4.66 17.11
CA PRO A 78 -5.14 4.15 16.24
C PRO A 78 -6.05 5.31 15.76
N ALA A 79 -5.53 6.10 14.82
CA ALA A 79 -6.19 7.29 14.27
C ALA A 79 -6.67 7.07 12.82
N MET A 80 -6.23 6.00 12.17
CA MET A 80 -6.66 5.65 10.82
C MET A 80 -8.14 5.24 10.84
N PRO A 81 -9.02 5.93 10.09
CA PRO A 81 -10.44 5.60 10.05
C PRO A 81 -10.69 4.34 9.23
N ASN A 82 -11.82 3.67 9.50
CA ASN A 82 -12.34 2.63 8.62
C ASN A 82 -13.16 3.30 7.50
N PHE A 83 -12.79 3.02 6.24
CA PHE A 83 -13.42 3.60 5.06
C PHE A 83 -14.58 2.75 4.51
N TYR A 84 -14.80 1.54 5.02
CA TYR A 84 -15.85 0.60 4.58
C TYR A 84 -15.86 0.39 3.04
N LEU A 85 -14.67 0.15 2.49
CA LEU A 85 -14.44 -0.03 1.07
C LEU A 85 -14.92 -1.40 0.59
N ALA A 86 -15.32 -1.47 -0.68
CA ALA A 86 -15.55 -2.73 -1.36
C ALA A 86 -14.24 -3.49 -1.58
N ASP A 87 -14.31 -4.82 -1.74
CA ASP A 87 -13.11 -5.65 -1.85
C ASP A 87 -12.23 -5.26 -3.05
N ASP A 88 -12.84 -4.85 -4.17
CA ASP A 88 -12.14 -4.37 -5.37
C ASP A 88 -11.43 -3.03 -5.14
N GLU A 89 -12.04 -2.10 -4.42
CA GLU A 89 -11.40 -0.83 -4.04
C GLU A 89 -10.20 -1.08 -3.11
N VAL A 90 -10.32 -2.02 -2.18
CA VAL A 90 -9.21 -2.41 -1.30
C VAL A 90 -8.07 -3.02 -2.12
N ASP A 91 -8.38 -3.92 -3.04
CA ASP A 91 -7.39 -4.59 -3.88
C ASP A 91 -6.66 -3.58 -4.79
N ASP A 92 -7.36 -2.58 -5.33
CA ASP A 92 -6.76 -1.49 -6.11
C ASP A 92 -5.82 -0.64 -5.24
N ILE A 93 -6.22 -0.26 -4.03
CA ILE A 93 -5.35 0.47 -3.09
C ILE A 93 -4.13 -0.37 -2.71
N VAL A 94 -4.30 -1.66 -2.44
CA VAL A 94 -3.18 -2.56 -2.12
C VAL A 94 -2.22 -2.64 -3.30
N ALA A 95 -2.71 -2.77 -4.54
CA ALA A 95 -1.86 -2.77 -5.73
C ALA A 95 -1.05 -1.47 -5.85
N TYR A 96 -1.68 -0.31 -5.61
CA TYR A 96 -0.99 0.97 -5.56
C TYR A 96 0.12 0.99 -4.49
N LEU A 97 -0.19 0.60 -3.24
CA LEU A 97 0.80 0.57 -2.15
C LEU A 97 1.93 -0.42 -2.42
N GLN A 98 1.65 -1.53 -3.11
CA GLN A 98 2.66 -2.47 -3.56
C GLN A 98 3.57 -1.88 -4.62
N SER A 99 3.03 -1.07 -5.55
CA SER A 99 3.81 -0.36 -6.55
C SER A 99 4.75 0.70 -5.95
N LEU A 100 4.44 1.21 -4.75
CA LEU A 100 5.30 2.11 -3.99
C LEU A 100 6.40 1.36 -3.20
N GLY A 101 6.22 0.06 -2.99
CA GLY A 101 7.21 -0.82 -2.38
C GLY A 101 8.34 -1.14 -3.36
N SER A 102 9.57 -1.22 -2.83
CA SER A 102 10.81 -1.44 -3.57
C SER A 102 10.64 -2.31 -4.82
N ASP A 103 11.12 -1.78 -5.95
CA ASP A 103 11.42 -2.43 -7.22
C ASP A 103 12.18 -3.77 -7.02
N ALA A 104 11.47 -4.83 -6.61
CA ALA A 104 12.05 -6.13 -6.31
C ALA A 104 11.09 -7.29 -6.61
N LEU A 105 10.13 -7.08 -7.52
CA LEU A 105 9.44 -8.14 -8.26
C LEU A 105 9.45 -7.93 -9.77
N VAL A 106 10.37 -7.11 -10.30
CA VAL A 106 10.90 -7.36 -11.64
C VAL A 106 12.10 -8.28 -11.46
N PRO A 107 11.96 -9.62 -11.58
CA PRO A 107 13.12 -10.40 -11.94
C PRO A 107 13.53 -9.85 -13.30
N THR A 108 14.75 -9.31 -13.40
CA THR A 108 15.42 -9.15 -14.68
C THR A 108 15.66 -10.56 -15.24
N ILE A 109 14.61 -11.12 -15.85
CA ILE A 109 14.61 -12.21 -16.82
C ILE A 109 13.87 -11.57 -18.00
N ASP A 110 14.47 -11.28 -19.15
CA ASP A 110 15.50 -12.01 -19.85
C ASP A 110 16.53 -11.08 -20.50
N ALA A 111 17.80 -11.41 -20.27
CA ALA A 111 18.84 -11.19 -21.27
C ALA A 111 18.70 -12.32 -22.31
N ASP A 112 18.92 -11.95 -23.58
CA ASP A 112 19.15 -12.83 -24.74
C ASP A 112 17.89 -13.49 -25.32
N GLU A 113 17.43 -13.05 -26.51
CA GLU A 113 17.48 -13.86 -27.74
C GLU A 113 17.48 -12.91 -28.98
N GLU A 114 18.42 -13.20 -29.88
CA GLU A 114 18.97 -12.55 -31.10
C GLU A 114 18.17 -11.52 -31.94
#